data_AF-A0A7Y3URR0-F1
#
_entry.id   AF-A0A7Y3URR0-F1
#
_cell.length_a   1.000
_cell.length_b   1.000
_cell.length_c   1.000
_cell.angle_alpha   90.00
_cell.angle_beta   90.00
_cell.angle_gamma   90.00
#
_symmetry.space_group_name_H-M   'P 1'
#
loop_
_entity.id
_entity.type
_entity.pdbx_description
1 polymer ?
#
loop_
_entity_poly.entity_id
_entity_poly.type
_entity_poly.pdbx_seq_one_letter_code
_entity_poly.pdbx_strand_id
1 'polypeptide(L)'
;MPIINSQVKPFNATAYHKGEFVQVSEADLKGKWSVVFFYPADFTFVCPTELGDLADNYAEFQKLGVEIYGVSTDTHFTHKAWHDTSDTIGKIEYPLIGDPTHVISRNFDVLIEEAGLADRGTFVINPEGQIKIVELNDGGVGRDAAELLRKVKAAQYVAAHPGEVCPAKWKEGEATLAPSLDLVGKI
;
A
#
# COMPACT_ATOMS: atom_id res chain seq x y z
N MET A 1 -7.99 -6.15 18.01
CA MET A 1 -7.78 -4.69 17.97
C MET A 1 -7.77 -4.27 16.52
N PRO A 2 -8.28 -3.08 16.16
CA PRO A 2 -8.24 -2.65 14.77
C PRO A 2 -6.79 -2.52 14.31
N ILE A 3 -6.52 -2.86 13.05
CA ILE A 3 -5.16 -2.83 12.50
C ILE A 3 -4.63 -1.40 12.32
N ILE A 4 -5.53 -0.42 12.21
CA ILE A 4 -5.20 1.01 12.19
C ILE A 4 -4.42 1.40 13.47
N ASN A 5 -3.35 2.17 13.31
CA ASN A 5 -2.39 2.58 14.33
C ASN A 5 -1.60 1.44 15.01
N SER A 6 -1.76 0.19 14.56
CA SER A 6 -0.90 -0.91 14.99
C SER A 6 0.45 -0.87 14.28
N GLN A 7 1.43 -1.54 14.87
CA GLN A 7 2.75 -1.74 14.28
C GLN A 7 2.71 -2.89 13.28
N VAL A 8 3.37 -2.73 12.13
CA VAL A 8 3.58 -3.84 11.19
C VAL A 8 4.31 -4.97 11.90
N LYS A 9 3.73 -6.18 11.83
CA LYS A 9 4.32 -7.38 12.44
C LYS A 9 5.55 -7.83 11.65
N PRO A 10 6.53 -8.48 12.30
CA PRO A 10 7.73 -8.95 11.61
C PRO A 10 7.45 -9.91 10.46
N PHE A 11 8.22 -9.78 9.38
CA PHE A 11 8.22 -10.72 8.27
C PHE A 11 9.56 -10.72 7.54
N ASN A 12 9.81 -11.76 6.77
CA ASN A 12 10.91 -11.79 5.82
C ASN A 12 10.44 -12.54 4.58
N ALA A 13 10.63 -11.93 3.40
CA ALA A 13 10.20 -12.50 2.14
C ALA A 13 11.14 -12.09 1.00
N THR A 14 11.01 -12.80 -0.12
CA THR A 14 11.73 -12.48 -1.35
C THR A 14 10.81 -11.75 -2.30
N ALA A 15 11.29 -10.65 -2.86
CA ALA A 15 10.60 -9.88 -3.87
C ALA A 15 11.33 -9.95 -5.22
N TYR A 16 10.57 -9.86 -6.30
CA TYR A 16 11.11 -9.48 -7.59
C TYR A 16 11.16 -7.95 -7.68
N HIS A 17 12.31 -7.39 -8.06
CA HIS A 17 12.48 -5.95 -8.20
C HIS A 17 13.52 -5.64 -9.28
N LYS A 18 13.10 -4.97 -10.35
CA LYS A 18 13.98 -4.47 -11.45
C LYS A 18 14.95 -5.54 -12.02
N GLY A 19 14.44 -6.76 -12.24
CA GLY A 19 15.22 -7.85 -12.81
C GLY A 19 15.99 -8.71 -11.79
N GLU A 20 15.95 -8.36 -10.51
CA GLU A 20 16.65 -9.06 -9.44
C GLU A 20 15.68 -9.64 -8.38
N PHE A 21 16.17 -10.63 -7.62
CA PHE A 21 15.51 -11.11 -6.42
C PHE A 21 16.15 -10.49 -5.19
N VAL A 22 15.35 -9.78 -4.40
CA VAL A 22 15.80 -9.04 -3.21
C VAL A 22 15.07 -9.53 -1.97
N GLN A 23 15.70 -9.44 -0.80
CA GLN A 23 15.03 -9.70 0.47
C GLN A 23 14.32 -8.42 0.94
N VAL A 24 13.11 -8.58 1.49
CA VAL A 24 12.31 -7.50 2.08
C VAL A 24 11.76 -7.98 3.41
N SER A 25 11.85 -7.11 4.42
CA SER A 25 11.39 -7.34 5.79
C SER A 25 10.61 -6.13 6.31
N GLU A 26 9.97 -6.25 7.47
CA GLU A 26 9.26 -5.11 8.09
C GLU A 26 10.21 -3.94 8.43
N ALA A 27 11.51 -4.21 8.57
CA ALA A 27 12.51 -3.17 8.83
C ALA A 27 12.68 -2.24 7.62
N ASP A 28 12.52 -2.75 6.39
CA ASP A 28 12.62 -1.97 5.15
C ASP A 28 11.45 -1.01 4.97
N LEU A 29 10.37 -1.17 5.75
CA LEU A 29 9.20 -0.30 5.75
C LEU A 29 9.36 0.89 6.71
N LYS A 30 10.43 0.93 7.52
CA LYS A 30 10.72 2.00 8.49
C LYS A 30 11.62 3.08 7.89
N GLY A 31 11.56 4.28 8.47
CA GLY A 31 12.36 5.44 8.05
C GLY A 31 11.85 6.13 6.76
N LYS A 32 10.79 5.60 6.15
CA LYS A 32 10.12 6.16 4.97
C LYS A 32 8.63 5.85 5.04
N TRP A 33 7.84 6.57 4.24
CA TRP A 33 6.45 6.18 4.03
C TRP A 33 6.40 4.95 3.13
N SER A 34 5.52 4.02 3.44
CA SER A 34 5.39 2.78 2.68
C SER A 34 3.92 2.51 2.35
N VAL A 35 3.66 2.01 1.16
CA VAL A 35 2.39 1.43 0.74
C VAL A 35 2.58 -0.07 0.59
N VAL A 36 1.80 -0.88 1.32
CA VAL A 36 1.71 -2.32 1.07
C VAL A 36 0.38 -2.58 0.35
N PHE A 37 0.47 -3.08 -0.88
CA PHE A 37 -0.67 -3.24 -1.78
C PHE A 37 -0.86 -4.72 -2.13
N PHE A 38 -1.81 -5.35 -1.46
CA PHE A 38 -2.17 -6.74 -1.68
C PHE A 38 -3.06 -6.89 -2.92
N TYR A 39 -2.87 -7.98 -3.65
CA TYR A 39 -3.75 -8.42 -4.72
C TYR A 39 -3.88 -9.95 -4.70
N PRO A 40 -5.00 -10.51 -5.20
CA PRO A 40 -5.27 -11.94 -5.07
C PRO A 40 -4.23 -12.86 -5.71
N ALA A 41 -3.92 -12.67 -6.99
CA ALA A 41 -3.02 -13.55 -7.74
C ALA A 41 -2.49 -12.92 -9.03
N ASP A 42 -1.30 -13.36 -9.43
CA ASP A 42 -0.69 -13.13 -10.74
C ASP A 42 -1.56 -13.73 -11.87
N PHE A 43 -1.38 -13.23 -13.10
CA PHE A 43 -2.07 -13.72 -14.31
C PHE A 43 -3.62 -13.69 -14.25
N THR A 44 -4.19 -12.80 -13.43
CA THR A 44 -5.64 -12.56 -13.35
C THR A 44 -6.07 -11.25 -14.05
N PHE A 45 -7.34 -10.87 -13.93
CA PHE A 45 -7.96 -9.85 -14.78
C PHE A 45 -7.92 -8.41 -14.20
N VAL A 46 -8.27 -8.24 -12.93
CA VAL A 46 -8.32 -6.92 -12.26
C VAL A 46 -6.96 -6.53 -11.69
N CYS A 47 -6.18 -7.50 -11.19
CA CYS A 47 -4.87 -7.24 -10.61
C CYS A 47 -3.91 -6.45 -11.52
N PRO A 48 -3.76 -6.76 -12.83
CA PRO A 48 -2.87 -5.99 -13.67
C PRO A 48 -3.34 -4.55 -13.90
N THR A 49 -4.66 -4.27 -13.86
CA THR A 49 -5.14 -2.90 -14.02
C THR A 49 -4.79 -2.04 -12.80
N GLU A 50 -4.92 -2.60 -11.59
CA GLU A 50 -4.57 -1.91 -10.35
C GLU A 50 -3.05 -1.67 -10.22
N LEU A 51 -2.25 -2.70 -10.50
CA LEU A 51 -0.80 -2.57 -10.48
C LEU A 51 -0.29 -1.63 -11.59
N GLY A 52 -0.95 -1.66 -12.75
CA GLY A 52 -0.66 -0.73 -13.84
C GLY A 52 -0.92 0.73 -13.47
N ASP A 53 -2.04 1.01 -12.79
CA ASP A 53 -2.40 2.36 -12.32
C ASP A 53 -1.42 2.88 -11.25
N LEU A 54 -1.01 2.01 -10.31
CA LEU A 54 0.05 2.34 -9.36
C LEU A 54 1.38 2.62 -10.04
N ALA A 55 1.75 1.84 -11.05
CA ALA A 55 2.98 2.06 -11.81
C ALA A 55 2.96 3.40 -12.55
N ASP A 56 1.82 3.79 -13.14
CA ASP A 56 1.67 5.09 -13.81
C ASP A 56 1.83 6.27 -12.84
N ASN A 57 1.45 6.08 -11.58
CA ASN A 57 1.57 7.09 -10.53
C ASN A 57 2.86 6.95 -9.68
N TYR A 58 3.70 5.93 -9.92
CA TYR A 58 4.82 5.59 -9.05
C TYR A 58 5.83 6.74 -8.89
N ALA A 59 6.07 7.50 -9.95
CA ALA A 59 6.95 8.67 -9.90
C ALA A 59 6.46 9.74 -8.90
N GLU A 60 5.15 9.92 -8.74
CA GLU A 60 4.60 10.86 -7.75
C GLU A 60 4.75 10.34 -6.33
N PHE A 61 4.54 9.03 -6.10
CA PHE A 61 4.83 8.41 -4.80
C PHE A 61 6.31 8.55 -4.43
N GLN A 62 7.22 8.31 -5.37
CA GLN A 62 8.66 8.45 -5.16
C GLN A 62 9.06 9.90 -4.84
N LYS A 63 8.45 10.91 -5.50
CA LYS A 63 8.66 12.33 -5.15
C LYS A 63 8.25 12.66 -3.71
N LEU A 64 7.25 11.95 -3.17
CA LEU A 64 6.80 12.07 -1.78
C LEU A 64 7.64 11.23 -0.80
N GLY A 65 8.68 10.53 -1.26
CA GLY A 65 9.48 9.62 -0.43
C GLY A 65 8.70 8.38 0.02
N VAL A 66 7.75 7.92 -0.81
CA VAL A 66 6.90 6.75 -0.53
C VAL A 66 7.33 5.57 -1.38
N GLU A 67 7.66 4.46 -0.73
CA GLU A 67 7.89 3.19 -1.43
C GLU A 67 6.60 2.37 -1.53
N ILE A 68 6.43 1.65 -2.64
CA ILE A 68 5.30 0.73 -2.85
C ILE A 68 5.82 -0.70 -2.78
N TYR A 69 5.05 -1.59 -2.15
CA TYR A 69 5.31 -3.02 -2.14
C TYR A 69 4.03 -3.73 -2.60
N GLY A 70 4.07 -4.32 -3.80
CA GLY A 70 3.00 -5.19 -4.26
C GLY A 70 3.14 -6.56 -3.60
N VAL A 71 2.04 -7.17 -3.13
CA VAL A 71 2.08 -8.47 -2.44
C VAL A 71 0.97 -9.39 -2.94
N SER A 72 1.30 -10.62 -3.29
CA SER A 72 0.33 -11.72 -3.40
C SER A 72 0.90 -12.98 -2.76
N THR A 73 0.09 -14.04 -2.67
CA THR A 73 0.54 -15.35 -2.17
C THR A 73 1.33 -16.15 -3.21
N ASP A 74 1.56 -15.59 -4.40
CA ASP A 74 2.45 -16.17 -5.40
C ASP A 74 3.91 -16.12 -4.97
N THR A 75 4.79 -16.72 -5.79
CA THR A 75 6.23 -16.66 -5.57
C THR A 75 6.87 -15.52 -6.36
N HIS A 76 8.03 -15.04 -5.91
CA HIS A 76 8.86 -14.10 -6.68
C HIS A 76 9.25 -14.60 -8.09
N PHE A 77 9.31 -15.92 -8.30
CA PHE A 77 9.50 -16.50 -9.64
C PHE A 77 8.29 -16.27 -10.54
N THR A 78 7.07 -16.41 -9.99
CA THR A 78 5.82 -16.12 -10.68
C THR A 78 5.78 -14.64 -11.08
N HIS A 79 6.13 -13.74 -10.16
CA HIS A 79 6.18 -12.30 -10.43
C HIS A 79 7.15 -11.95 -11.55
N LYS A 80 8.35 -12.55 -11.56
CA LYS A 80 9.33 -12.36 -12.64
C LYS A 80 8.75 -12.82 -13.98
N ALA A 81 8.14 -14.00 -14.02
CA ALA A 81 7.53 -14.51 -15.25
C ALA A 81 6.35 -13.63 -15.72
N TRP A 82 5.56 -13.10 -14.80
CA TRP A 82 4.45 -12.21 -15.12
C TRP A 82 4.94 -10.86 -15.64
N HIS A 83 6.00 -10.32 -15.04
CA HIS A 83 6.68 -9.10 -15.49
C HIS A 83 7.23 -9.24 -16.91
N ASP A 84 7.83 -10.38 -17.25
CA ASP A 84 8.34 -10.65 -18.60
C ASP A 84 7.24 -10.79 -19.67
N THR A 85 6.02 -11.18 -19.29
CA THR A 85 4.99 -11.64 -20.23
C THR A 85 3.81 -10.68 -20.38
N SER A 86 3.65 -9.72 -19.46
CA SER A 86 2.55 -8.76 -19.49
C SER A 86 3.08 -7.34 -19.67
N ASP A 87 2.67 -6.65 -20.74
CA ASP A 87 3.05 -5.25 -20.99
C ASP A 87 2.73 -4.32 -19.81
N THR A 88 1.58 -4.55 -19.15
CA THR A 88 1.14 -3.74 -18.00
C THR A 88 1.98 -3.99 -16.75
N ILE A 89 2.44 -5.22 -16.53
CA ILE A 89 3.27 -5.57 -15.37
C ILE A 89 4.74 -5.25 -15.65
N GLY A 90 5.19 -5.38 -16.91
CA GLY A 90 6.55 -5.10 -17.34
C GLY A 90 7.02 -3.66 -17.10
N LYS A 91 6.09 -2.71 -16.93
CA LYS A 91 6.38 -1.32 -16.51
C LYS A 91 6.50 -1.12 -14.99
N ILE A 92 6.18 -2.12 -14.18
CA ILE A 92 6.27 -2.01 -12.71
C ILE A 92 7.74 -1.88 -12.32
N GLU A 93 8.03 -0.83 -11.55
CA GLU A 93 9.36 -0.55 -11.03
C GLU A 93 9.50 -0.78 -9.52
N TYR A 94 8.39 -0.94 -8.79
CA TYR A 94 8.42 -1.21 -7.36
C TYR A 94 8.53 -2.72 -7.05
N PRO A 95 9.01 -3.11 -5.85
CA PRO A 95 9.10 -4.52 -5.46
C PRO A 95 7.75 -5.26 -5.47
N LEU A 96 7.75 -6.46 -6.04
CA LEU A 96 6.66 -7.44 -5.95
C LEU A 96 7.08 -8.57 -5.01
N ILE A 97 6.54 -8.58 -3.79
CA ILE A 97 6.83 -9.55 -2.73
C ILE A 97 5.97 -10.80 -2.92
N GLY A 98 6.62 -11.96 -2.96
CA GLY A 98 5.92 -13.24 -2.90
C GLY A 98 5.72 -13.70 -1.45
N ASP A 99 4.48 -14.02 -1.08
CA ASP A 99 4.07 -14.50 0.25
C ASP A 99 3.50 -15.93 0.23
N PRO A 100 4.24 -16.94 -0.27
CA PRO A 100 3.72 -18.32 -0.40
C PRO A 100 3.48 -19.02 0.96
N THR A 101 3.98 -18.45 2.06
CA THR A 101 3.73 -18.96 3.42
C THR A 101 2.51 -18.30 4.08
N HIS A 102 1.94 -17.29 3.42
CA HIS A 102 0.83 -16.46 3.85
C HIS A 102 1.09 -15.70 5.16
N VAL A 103 2.36 -15.55 5.56
CA VAL A 103 2.72 -14.86 6.81
C VAL A 103 2.39 -13.39 6.69
N ILE A 104 2.69 -12.77 5.55
CA ILE A 104 2.45 -11.33 5.34
C ILE A 104 0.95 -11.08 5.23
N SER A 105 0.23 -11.86 4.43
CA SER A 105 -1.21 -11.74 4.23
C SER A 105 -1.99 -11.92 5.54
N ARG A 106 -1.58 -12.88 6.40
CA ARG A 106 -2.15 -13.01 7.76
C ARG A 106 -1.74 -11.88 8.69
N ASN A 107 -0.51 -11.38 8.60
CA ASN A 107 -0.06 -10.28 9.44
C ASN A 107 -0.90 -9.02 9.24
N PHE A 108 -1.36 -8.79 8.01
CA PHE A 108 -2.22 -7.68 7.60
C PHE A 108 -3.72 -7.99 7.65
N ASP A 109 -4.12 -9.18 8.15
CA ASP A 109 -5.51 -9.64 8.25
C ASP A 109 -6.27 -9.60 6.90
N VAL A 110 -5.60 -9.95 5.78
CA VAL A 110 -6.19 -9.97 4.42
C VAL A 110 -6.15 -11.34 3.75
N LEU A 111 -5.70 -12.40 4.42
CA LEU A 111 -5.74 -13.74 3.85
C LEU A 111 -7.18 -14.28 3.85
N ILE A 112 -7.67 -14.71 2.68
CA ILE A 112 -8.86 -15.54 2.55
C ILE A 112 -8.45 -17.00 2.75
N GLU A 113 -8.64 -17.53 3.96
CA GLU A 113 -8.12 -18.85 4.36
C GLU A 113 -8.62 -20.00 3.47
N GLU A 114 -9.87 -19.95 3.01
CA GLU A 114 -10.45 -20.96 2.12
C GLU A 114 -9.91 -20.91 0.69
N ALA A 115 -9.37 -19.77 0.26
CA ALA A 115 -8.85 -19.57 -1.09
C ALA A 115 -7.32 -19.62 -1.17
N GLY A 116 -6.63 -19.34 -0.06
CA GLY A 116 -5.17 -19.20 -0.05
C GLY A 116 -4.67 -17.96 -0.80
N LEU A 117 -5.54 -16.96 -1.01
CA LEU A 117 -5.25 -15.72 -1.71
C LEU A 117 -5.45 -14.53 -0.77
N ALA A 118 -4.75 -13.43 -1.03
CA ALA A 118 -4.99 -12.18 -0.33
C ALA A 118 -6.20 -11.43 -0.91
N ASP A 119 -6.99 -10.80 -0.04
CA ASP A 119 -7.97 -9.79 -0.42
C ASP A 119 -7.29 -8.55 -1.02
N ARG A 120 -8.09 -7.68 -1.67
CA ARG A 120 -7.62 -6.39 -2.22
C ARG A 120 -7.42 -5.37 -1.11
N GLY A 121 -6.37 -5.55 -0.32
CA GLY A 121 -6.00 -4.66 0.78
C GLY A 121 -4.89 -3.67 0.43
N THR A 122 -5.04 -2.42 0.84
CA THR A 122 -4.02 -1.37 0.72
C THR A 122 -3.76 -0.74 2.09
N PHE A 123 -2.48 -0.66 2.46
CA PHE A 123 -2.04 -0.14 3.76
C PHE A 123 -1.00 0.95 3.57
N VAL A 124 -1.27 2.14 4.10
CA VAL A 124 -0.28 3.23 4.17
C VAL A 124 0.36 3.22 5.55
N ILE A 125 1.69 3.17 5.58
CA ILE A 125 2.51 3.01 6.78
C ILE A 125 3.43 4.22 6.90
N ASN A 126 3.49 4.79 8.10
CA ASN A 126 4.37 5.93 8.39
C ASN A 126 5.82 5.48 8.67
N PRO A 127 6.79 6.41 8.74
CA PRO A 127 8.19 6.09 8.99
C PRO A 127 8.47 5.31 10.29
N GLU A 128 7.58 5.40 11.28
CA GLU A 128 7.65 4.67 12.54
C GLU A 128 7.14 3.22 12.45
N GLY A 129 6.68 2.77 11.27
CA GLY A 129 6.16 1.42 11.04
C GLY A 129 4.71 1.20 11.47
N GLN A 130 3.94 2.27 11.69
CA GLN A 130 2.53 2.21 12.04
C GLN A 130 1.61 2.36 10.84
N ILE A 131 0.56 1.56 10.79
CA ILE A 131 -0.47 1.63 9.75
C ILE A 131 -1.37 2.86 10.01
N LYS A 132 -1.47 3.76 9.04
CA LYS A 132 -2.25 5.02 9.13
C LYS A 132 -3.47 5.07 8.24
N ILE A 133 -3.51 4.25 7.18
CA ILE A 133 -4.65 4.13 6.29
C ILE A 133 -4.82 2.67 5.91
N VAL A 134 -6.07 2.23 5.85
CA VAL A 134 -6.48 0.91 5.41
C VAL A 134 -7.60 1.08 4.39
N GLU A 135 -7.50 0.39 3.27
CA GLU A 135 -8.55 0.24 2.27
C GLU A 135 -8.66 -1.24 1.93
N LEU A 136 -9.86 -1.80 2.09
CA LEU A 136 -10.17 -3.19 1.77
C LEU A 136 -11.32 -3.20 0.78
N ASN A 137 -11.10 -3.82 -0.37
CA ASN A 137 -12.10 -3.94 -1.42
C ASN A 137 -12.49 -5.39 -1.62
N ASP A 138 -13.77 -5.62 -1.97
CA ASP A 138 -14.21 -6.91 -2.49
C ASP A 138 -13.44 -7.27 -3.77
N GLY A 139 -13.25 -8.57 -4.02
CA GLY A 139 -12.45 -9.07 -5.14
C GLY A 139 -12.88 -8.55 -6.52
N GLY A 140 -14.14 -8.17 -6.70
CA GLY A 140 -14.67 -7.59 -7.94
C GLY A 140 -14.46 -6.07 -8.11
N VAL A 141 -13.96 -5.36 -7.09
CA VAL A 141 -13.91 -3.89 -7.06
C VAL A 141 -12.46 -3.41 -7.10
N GLY A 142 -12.02 -2.94 -8.28
CA GLY A 142 -10.70 -2.32 -8.44
C GLY A 142 -10.54 -1.02 -7.64
N ARG A 143 -9.32 -0.77 -7.17
CA ARG A 143 -8.90 0.45 -6.44
C ARG A 143 -8.42 1.54 -7.40
N ASP A 144 -8.29 2.76 -6.86
CA ASP A 144 -7.91 3.98 -7.57
C ASP A 144 -6.61 4.57 -6.96
N ALA A 145 -5.53 4.59 -7.73
CA ALA A 145 -4.23 5.09 -7.28
C ALA A 145 -4.23 6.61 -7.01
N ALA A 146 -5.09 7.39 -7.67
CA ALA A 146 -5.18 8.83 -7.43
C ALA A 146 -5.79 9.13 -6.04
N GLU A 147 -6.80 8.34 -5.62
CA GLU A 147 -7.34 8.45 -4.27
C GLU A 147 -6.34 7.96 -3.22
N LEU A 148 -5.58 6.90 -3.51
CA LEU A 148 -4.47 6.49 -2.66
C LEU A 148 -3.42 7.60 -2.50
N LEU A 149 -3.01 8.24 -3.60
CA LEU A 149 -2.05 9.34 -3.57
C LEU A 149 -2.58 10.53 -2.74
N ARG A 150 -3.86 10.88 -2.90
CA ARG A 150 -4.51 11.92 -2.07
C ARG A 150 -4.47 11.57 -0.58
N LYS A 151 -4.80 10.33 -0.24
CA LYS A 151 -4.75 9.78 1.12
C LYS A 151 -3.33 9.83 1.71
N VAL A 152 -2.30 9.46 0.94
CA VAL A 152 -0.90 9.55 1.35
C VAL A 152 -0.49 11.00 1.64
N LYS A 153 -0.82 11.95 0.76
CA LYS A 153 -0.55 13.39 0.97
C LYS A 153 -1.20 13.91 2.25
N ALA A 154 -2.44 13.52 2.52
CA ALA A 154 -3.15 13.91 3.75
C ALA A 154 -2.48 13.33 5.00
N ALA A 155 -2.06 12.07 4.96
CA ALA A 155 -1.35 11.43 6.07
C ALA A 155 -0.01 12.11 6.36
N GLN A 156 0.75 12.45 5.31
CA GLN A 156 2.00 13.20 5.43
C GLN A 156 1.77 14.61 5.99
N TYR A 157 0.71 15.30 5.53
CA TYR A 157 0.37 16.63 6.04
C TYR A 157 0.12 16.62 7.54
N VAL A 158 -0.77 15.74 8.02
CA VAL A 158 -1.11 15.63 9.46
C VAL A 158 0.12 15.23 10.29
N ALA A 159 0.99 14.37 9.76
CA ALA A 159 2.23 14.01 10.43
C ALA A 159 3.21 15.21 10.56
N ALA A 160 3.25 16.09 9.56
CA ALA A 160 4.11 17.28 9.55
C ALA A 160 3.52 18.48 10.31
N HIS A 161 2.21 18.51 10.54
CA HIS A 161 1.50 19.62 11.20
C HIS A 161 0.73 19.13 12.43
N PRO A 162 1.41 18.82 13.54
CA PRO A 162 0.75 18.37 14.77
C PRO A 162 -0.27 19.40 15.26
N GLY A 163 -1.52 18.96 15.48
CA GLY A 163 -2.63 19.84 15.88
C GLY A 163 -3.49 20.33 14.72
N GLU A 164 -3.17 19.96 13.47
CA GLU A 164 -4.05 20.14 12.33
C GLU A 164 -4.65 18.80 11.85
N VAL A 165 -5.84 18.88 11.24
CA VAL A 165 -6.50 17.74 10.60
C VAL A 165 -7.02 18.13 9.22
N CYS A 166 -6.96 17.15 8.30
CA CYS A 166 -7.49 17.31 6.94
C CYS A 166 -9.00 17.00 6.92
N PRO A 167 -9.87 17.93 6.48
CA PRO A 167 -11.31 17.67 6.34
C PRO A 167 -11.62 16.70 5.19
N ALA A 168 -12.90 16.34 5.04
CA ALA A 168 -13.36 15.52 3.93
C ALA A 168 -12.98 16.14 2.57
N LYS A 169 -12.57 15.29 1.62
CA LYS A 169 -12.12 15.66 0.26
C LYS A 169 -10.87 16.55 0.18
N TRP A 170 -10.18 16.79 1.31
CA TRP A 170 -8.99 17.64 1.35
C TRP A 170 -7.95 17.24 0.30
N LYS A 171 -7.40 18.27 -0.36
CA LYS A 171 -6.24 18.21 -1.25
C LYS A 171 -5.16 19.18 -0.79
N GLU A 172 -3.93 18.91 -1.22
CA GLU A 172 -2.77 19.77 -0.94
C GLU A 172 -3.04 21.23 -1.35
N GLY A 173 -2.82 22.16 -0.42
CA GLY A 173 -3.10 23.58 -0.58
C GLY A 173 -4.51 24.03 -0.16
N GLU A 174 -5.42 23.11 0.15
CA GLU A 174 -6.75 23.45 0.67
C GLU A 174 -6.73 23.67 2.19
N ALA A 175 -7.77 24.37 2.68
CA ALA A 175 -7.91 24.69 4.10
C ALA A 175 -8.00 23.44 4.98
N THR A 176 -7.29 23.48 6.10
CA THR A 176 -7.32 22.48 7.17
C THR A 176 -8.15 22.95 8.36
N LEU A 177 -8.32 22.07 9.34
CA LEU A 177 -8.96 22.39 10.61
C LEU A 177 -7.92 22.26 11.74
N ALA A 178 -7.98 23.15 12.72
CA ALA A 178 -7.21 23.05 13.94
C ALA A 178 -8.16 22.71 15.10
N PRO A 179 -8.22 21.44 15.56
CA PRO A 179 -9.10 21.04 16.65
C PRO A 179 -8.83 21.87 17.91
N SER A 180 -9.85 22.60 18.36
CA SER A 180 -9.81 23.43 19.55
C SER A 180 -11.18 23.47 20.20
N LEU A 181 -11.25 23.84 21.48
CA LEU A 181 -12.52 23.96 22.21
C LEU A 181 -13.46 24.96 21.52
N ASP A 182 -12.90 26.05 20.98
CA ASP A 182 -13.67 27.08 20.28
C ASP A 182 -14.24 26.60 18.95
N LEU A 183 -13.68 25.56 18.33
CA LEU A 183 -14.16 25.00 17.07
C LEU A 183 -15.28 23.95 17.27
N VAL A 184 -15.45 23.44 18.49
CA VAL A 184 -16.48 22.43 18.80
C VAL A 184 -17.88 23.00 18.55
N GLY A 185 -18.65 22.34 17.67
CA GLY A 185 -20.05 22.70 17.36
C GLY A 185 -20.23 23.81 16.33
N LYS A 186 -19.17 24.22 15.61
CA LYS A 186 -19.21 25.33 14.63
C LYS A 186 -18.99 24.92 13.17
N ILE A 187 -18.75 23.64 12.89
CA ILE A 187 -18.50 23.07 11.56
C ILE A 187 -19.80 22.50 10.97
#